data_AF-A0A7C7VXA7-F1
#
_entry.id   AF-A0A7C7VXA7-F1
#
_cell.length_a   1.000
_cell.length_b   1.000
_cell.length_c   1.000
_cell.angle_alpha   90.00
_cell.angle_beta   90.00
_cell.angle_gamma   90.00
#
_symmetry.space_group_name_H-M   'P 1'
#
loop_
_entity.id
_entity.type
_entity.pdbx_description
1 polymer ?
#
loop_
_entity_poly.entity_id
_entity_poly.type
_entity_poly.pdbx_seq_one_letter_code
_entity_poly.pdbx_strand_id
1 'polypeptide(L)'
;VHSGSASGYVPSSFRVTRQLLSRLENIDTGEVLLDELKTDIPEYRIQETKKYVSILGNEVVEEFPWDAHMEPSTDDKVEGILRRTWRPALSIVGADGLPPSDNAGNVLRPYTQLQLSMRIPALVDPKKAQDALEKALLENPPYNARVTVHFEEAAAGWNAPETEEWLSGAMNNASETYFRESSCSLGEGGTIPF
;
A
#
# COMPACT_ATOMS: atom_id res chain seq x y z
N VAL A 1 -28.64 7.88 15.55
CA VAL A 1 -29.56 7.24 16.53
C VAL A 1 -28.92 7.28 17.91
N HIS A 2 -29.69 7.45 18.99
CA HIS A 2 -29.12 7.38 20.34
C HIS A 2 -28.42 6.03 20.53
N SER A 3 -27.13 6.01 20.86
CA SER A 3 -26.35 4.77 20.89
C SER A 3 -26.91 3.75 21.89
N GLY A 4 -27.40 4.19 23.06
CA GLY A 4 -28.04 3.30 24.03
C GLY A 4 -29.28 2.54 23.53
N SER A 5 -29.95 3.04 22.48
CA SER A 5 -31.11 2.35 21.88
C SER A 5 -30.71 1.36 20.78
N ALA A 6 -29.52 1.50 20.19
CA ALA A 6 -29.15 0.81 18.96
C ALA A 6 -27.93 -0.09 19.10
N SER A 7 -26.95 0.30 19.92
CA SER A 7 -25.71 -0.45 20.14
C SER A 7 -26.02 -1.86 20.68
N GLY A 8 -25.39 -2.87 20.07
CA GLY A 8 -25.63 -4.29 20.37
C GLY A 8 -26.65 -4.96 19.46
N TYR A 9 -27.62 -4.19 18.92
CA TYR A 9 -28.60 -4.71 17.95
C TYR A 9 -28.28 -4.25 16.51
N VAL A 10 -28.00 -2.96 16.32
CA VAL A 10 -27.65 -2.36 15.03
C VAL A 10 -26.12 -2.36 14.85
N PRO A 11 -25.57 -2.95 13.77
CA PRO A 11 -24.16 -2.81 13.42
C PRO A 11 -23.76 -1.35 13.29
N SER A 12 -22.63 -0.95 13.87
CA SER A 12 -22.03 0.33 13.49
C SER A 12 -21.49 0.26 12.06
N SER A 13 -21.63 1.34 11.31
CA SER A 13 -21.09 1.43 9.94
C SER A 13 -19.59 1.13 9.91
N PHE A 14 -18.83 1.62 10.89
CA PHE A 14 -17.39 1.33 11.00
C PHE A 14 -17.08 -0.16 11.19
N ARG A 15 -17.94 -0.90 11.90
CA ARG A 15 -17.79 -2.35 12.07
C ARG A 15 -18.00 -3.09 10.76
N VAL A 16 -18.91 -2.62 9.90
CA VAL A 16 -19.07 -3.13 8.54
C VAL A 16 -17.84 -2.79 7.72
N THR A 17 -17.39 -1.53 7.73
CA THR A 17 -16.19 -1.08 7.01
C THR A 17 -14.95 -1.91 7.37
N ARG A 18 -14.69 -2.14 8.66
CA ARG A 18 -13.62 -3.03 9.13
C ARG A 18 -13.68 -4.42 8.50
N GLN A 19 -14.87 -5.03 8.45
CA GLN A 19 -15.05 -6.37 7.86
C GLN A 19 -14.84 -6.37 6.35
N LEU A 20 -15.09 -5.25 5.68
CA LEU A 20 -14.81 -5.10 4.26
C LEU A 20 -13.31 -4.90 4.02
N LEU A 21 -12.64 -4.07 4.81
CA LEU A 21 -11.19 -3.87 4.74
C LEU A 21 -10.42 -5.17 5.02
N SER A 22 -10.89 -6.01 5.95
CA SER A 22 -10.28 -7.31 6.22
C SER A 22 -10.42 -8.33 5.09
N ARG A 23 -11.18 -8.02 4.03
CA ARG A 23 -11.19 -8.83 2.79
C ARG A 23 -10.05 -8.42 1.85
N LEU A 24 -9.57 -7.18 1.98
CA LEU A 24 -8.52 -6.62 1.15
C LEU A 24 -7.15 -6.88 1.75
N GLU A 25 -7.03 -6.79 3.07
CA GLU A 25 -5.75 -6.80 3.77
C GLU A 25 -5.84 -7.62 5.07
N ASN A 26 -4.78 -8.38 5.33
CA ASN A 26 -4.59 -9.08 6.58
C ASN A 26 -4.29 -8.09 7.71
N ILE A 27 -5.15 -8.10 8.75
CA ILE A 27 -5.10 -7.13 9.85
C ILE A 27 -3.83 -7.19 10.71
N ASP A 28 -3.14 -8.33 10.72
CA ASP A 28 -1.98 -8.56 11.59
C ASP A 28 -0.65 -8.26 10.87
N THR A 29 -0.65 -8.34 9.53
CA THR A 29 0.58 -8.29 8.73
C THR A 29 0.62 -7.16 7.70
N GLY A 30 -0.54 -6.60 7.33
CA GLY A 30 -0.66 -5.67 6.21
C GLY A 30 -0.54 -6.34 4.83
N GLU A 31 -0.56 -7.68 4.75
CA GLU A 31 -0.55 -8.36 3.46
C GLU A 31 -1.88 -8.16 2.74
N VAL A 32 -1.85 -7.56 1.55
CA VAL A 32 -3.01 -7.51 0.66
C VAL A 32 -3.36 -8.93 0.21
N LEU A 33 -4.62 -9.32 0.40
CA LEU A 33 -5.11 -10.68 0.21
C LEU A 33 -5.55 -11.00 -1.22
N LEU A 34 -5.67 -9.98 -2.07
CA LEU A 34 -6.11 -10.13 -3.45
C LEU A 34 -4.91 -10.48 -4.35
N ASP A 35 -4.89 -11.69 -4.90
CA ASP A 35 -3.80 -12.15 -5.76
C ASP A 35 -3.74 -11.40 -7.08
N GLU A 36 -4.86 -10.86 -7.56
CA GLU A 36 -4.92 -9.99 -8.75
C GLU A 36 -4.14 -8.68 -8.58
N LEU A 37 -3.80 -8.30 -7.34
CA LEU A 37 -3.00 -7.13 -7.02
C LEU A 37 -1.51 -7.48 -6.82
N LYS A 38 -1.13 -8.74 -7.00
CA LYS A 38 0.23 -9.24 -6.83
C LYS A 38 0.86 -9.55 -8.18
N THR A 39 2.19 -9.64 -8.20
CA THR A 39 2.95 -10.03 -9.39
C THR A 39 4.21 -10.79 -8.97
N ASP A 40 4.74 -11.60 -9.89
CA ASP A 40 6.05 -12.20 -9.73
C ASP A 40 7.12 -11.12 -9.90
N ILE A 41 7.93 -10.93 -8.87
CA ILE A 41 9.00 -9.92 -8.88
C ILE A 41 10.14 -10.47 -9.74
N PRO A 42 10.58 -9.76 -10.80
CA PRO A 42 11.70 -10.21 -11.60
C PRO A 42 12.97 -10.40 -10.76
N GLU A 43 13.72 -11.47 -11.01
CA GLU A 43 14.90 -11.81 -10.19
C GLU A 43 15.93 -10.69 -10.15
N TYR A 44 16.17 -9.99 -11.27
CA TYR A 44 17.11 -8.87 -11.31
C TYR A 44 16.68 -7.72 -10.37
N ARG A 45 15.38 -7.50 -10.14
CA ARG A 45 14.87 -6.50 -9.18
C ARG A 45 15.11 -6.92 -7.73
N ILE A 46 15.02 -8.21 -7.45
CA ILE A 46 15.38 -8.78 -6.14
C ILE A 46 16.87 -8.58 -5.88
N GLN A 47 17.72 -8.85 -6.88
CA GLN A 47 19.17 -8.69 -6.76
C GLN A 47 19.59 -7.21 -6.60
N GLU A 48 18.97 -6.30 -7.35
CA GLU A 48 19.17 -4.86 -7.17
C GLU A 48 18.77 -4.41 -5.76
N THR A 49 17.62 -4.89 -5.25
CA THR A 49 17.16 -4.56 -3.90
C THR A 49 18.14 -5.06 -2.83
N LYS A 50 18.66 -6.29 -2.99
CA LYS A 50 19.70 -6.82 -2.09
C LYS A 50 20.96 -5.97 -2.11
N LYS A 51 21.42 -5.54 -3.29
CA LYS A 51 22.56 -4.63 -3.43
C LYS A 51 22.29 -3.29 -2.74
N TYR A 52 21.12 -2.70 -2.97
CA TYR A 52 20.70 -1.45 -2.32
C TYR A 52 20.71 -1.55 -0.79
N VAL A 53 20.10 -2.60 -0.23
CA VAL A 53 20.11 -2.86 1.22
C VAL A 53 21.53 -3.12 1.75
N SER A 54 22.39 -3.79 0.98
CA SER A 54 23.79 -4.03 1.41
C SER A 54 24.61 -2.74 1.51
N ILE A 55 24.26 -1.72 0.71
CA ILE A 55 24.91 -0.41 0.74
C ILE A 55 24.37 0.43 1.90
N LEU A 56 23.05 0.48 2.06
CA LEU A 56 22.38 1.35 3.02
C LEU A 56 22.12 0.73 4.39
N GLY A 57 22.42 -0.53 4.65
CA GLY A 57 22.42 -1.07 6.01
C GLY A 57 21.14 -0.81 6.82
N ASN A 58 21.23 0.00 7.88
CA ASN A 58 20.09 0.36 8.73
C ASN A 58 19.39 1.64 8.26
N GLU A 59 20.04 2.42 7.42
CA GLU A 59 19.58 3.71 6.92
C GLU A 59 18.28 3.58 6.13
N VAL A 60 18.02 2.42 5.51
CA VAL A 60 16.71 2.08 4.89
C VAL A 60 15.53 2.07 5.86
N VAL A 61 15.80 1.99 7.16
CA VAL A 61 14.82 2.10 8.24
C VAL A 61 14.94 3.46 8.91
N GLU A 62 16.16 3.88 9.26
CA GLU A 62 16.41 5.13 10.00
C GLU A 62 16.04 6.40 9.20
N GLU A 63 15.87 6.30 7.88
CA GLU A 63 15.40 7.42 7.03
C GLU A 63 13.99 7.91 7.37
N PHE A 64 13.16 7.07 8.00
CA PHE A 64 11.78 7.41 8.31
C PHE A 64 11.63 8.14 9.66
N PRO A 65 10.67 9.08 9.78
CA PRO A 65 10.40 9.80 11.02
C PRO A 65 9.55 8.95 11.98
N TRP A 66 10.12 7.88 12.53
CA TRP A 66 9.44 6.99 13.47
C TRP A 66 8.99 7.74 14.73
N ASP A 67 7.76 7.46 15.18
CA ASP A 67 7.25 8.00 16.45
C ASP A 67 7.64 7.10 17.61
N ALA A 68 8.30 7.68 18.62
CA ALA A 68 8.72 7.03 19.86
C ALA A 68 9.43 5.66 19.64
N HIS A 69 8.72 4.55 19.88
CA HIS A 69 9.24 3.19 19.78
C HIS A 69 8.57 2.39 18.66
N MET A 70 7.96 3.08 17.69
CA MET A 70 7.38 2.42 16.53
C MET A 70 8.49 1.80 15.68
N GLU A 71 8.24 0.59 15.21
CA GLU A 71 9.17 -0.23 14.44
C GLU A 71 8.55 -0.61 13.08
N PRO A 72 9.37 -0.93 12.07
CA PRO A 72 8.87 -1.46 10.80
C PRO A 72 8.09 -2.77 10.99
N SER A 73 7.15 -3.07 10.08
CA SER A 73 6.35 -4.30 10.12
C SER A 73 7.12 -5.58 9.71
N THR A 74 8.43 -5.49 9.53
CA THR A 74 9.35 -6.58 9.22
C THR A 74 10.78 -6.16 9.53
N ASP A 75 11.57 -7.08 10.10
CA ASP A 75 13.02 -6.90 10.31
C ASP A 75 13.85 -7.26 9.06
N ASP A 76 13.24 -7.97 8.09
CA ASP A 76 13.86 -8.19 6.79
C ASP A 76 13.75 -6.91 5.94
N LYS A 77 14.89 -6.24 5.78
CA LYS A 77 15.02 -4.99 5.03
C LYS A 77 14.83 -5.17 3.53
N VAL A 78 15.24 -6.31 2.98
CA VAL A 78 15.01 -6.59 1.55
C VAL A 78 13.51 -6.73 1.34
N GLU A 79 12.84 -7.48 2.22
CA GLU A 79 11.39 -7.58 2.23
C GLU A 79 10.71 -6.21 2.41
N GLY A 80 11.21 -5.36 3.30
CA GLY A 80 10.70 -4.00 3.52
C GLY A 80 10.76 -3.12 2.26
N ILE A 81 11.89 -3.12 1.56
CA ILE A 81 12.02 -2.38 0.29
C ILE A 81 11.10 -2.96 -0.79
N LEU A 82 11.01 -4.29 -0.90
CA LEU A 82 10.10 -4.94 -1.83
C LEU A 82 8.62 -4.64 -1.50
N ARG A 83 8.25 -4.50 -0.21
CA ARG A 83 6.90 -4.05 0.19
C ARG A 83 6.59 -2.62 -0.27
N ARG A 84 7.60 -1.75 -0.28
CA ARG A 84 7.46 -0.34 -0.71
C ARG A 84 7.43 -0.18 -2.24
N THR A 85 7.91 -1.16 -3.01
CA THR A 85 8.17 -1.01 -4.46
C THR A 85 7.53 -2.06 -5.36
N TRP A 86 7.35 -3.28 -4.85
CA TRP A 86 6.97 -4.46 -5.64
C TRP A 86 5.81 -5.27 -5.06
N ARG A 87 5.26 -4.88 -3.92
CA ARG A 87 4.03 -5.44 -3.37
C ARG A 87 2.94 -4.38 -3.29
N PRO A 88 1.66 -4.79 -3.38
CA PRO A 88 0.56 -3.87 -3.13
C PRO A 88 0.54 -3.43 -1.66
N ALA A 89 0.09 -2.20 -1.42
CA ALA A 89 -0.01 -1.63 -0.08
C ALA A 89 -1.24 -0.72 0.02
N LEU A 90 -2.04 -0.93 1.07
CA LEU A 90 -3.25 -0.16 1.34
C LEU A 90 -2.98 0.93 2.38
N SER A 91 -3.49 2.13 2.10
CA SER A 91 -3.54 3.24 3.06
C SER A 91 -4.93 3.86 3.09
N ILE A 92 -5.39 4.23 4.28
CA ILE A 92 -6.59 5.07 4.44
C ILE A 92 -6.13 6.52 4.52
N VAL A 93 -6.41 7.30 3.48
CA VAL A 93 -5.87 8.67 3.31
C VAL A 93 -6.90 9.77 3.65
N GLY A 94 -8.15 9.39 3.87
CA GLY A 94 -9.22 10.32 4.22
C GLY A 94 -10.43 9.59 4.80
N ALA A 95 -11.28 10.31 5.53
CA ALA A 95 -12.50 9.75 6.09
C ALA A 95 -13.59 10.81 6.31
N ASP A 96 -14.83 10.45 5.98
CA ASP A 96 -16.03 11.26 6.23
C ASP A 96 -17.04 10.53 7.13
N GLY A 97 -17.89 11.33 7.77
CA GLY A 97 -18.88 10.82 8.72
C GLY A 97 -18.29 10.43 10.08
N LEU A 98 -17.03 10.77 10.35
CA LEU A 98 -16.37 10.67 11.66
C LEU A 98 -16.21 12.09 12.24
N PRO A 99 -16.99 12.48 13.27
CA PRO A 99 -16.80 13.78 13.89
C PRO A 99 -15.44 13.84 14.60
N PRO A 100 -14.82 15.04 14.70
CA PRO A 100 -13.67 15.26 15.56
C PRO A 100 -13.94 14.74 16.98
N SER A 101 -12.93 14.17 17.65
CA SER A 101 -13.10 13.47 18.93
C SER A 101 -13.58 14.40 20.05
N ASP A 102 -13.14 15.65 20.05
CA ASP A 102 -13.58 16.71 20.96
C ASP A 102 -15.06 17.10 20.77
N ASN A 103 -15.59 16.93 19.56
CA ASN A 103 -16.97 17.22 19.20
C ASN A 103 -17.87 15.97 19.14
N ALA A 104 -17.32 14.77 19.37
CA ALA A 104 -18.04 13.52 19.23
C ALA A 104 -18.93 13.22 20.45
N GLY A 105 -20.25 13.13 20.21
CA GLY A 105 -21.21 12.62 21.20
C GLY A 105 -21.41 11.09 21.10
N ASN A 106 -22.19 10.54 22.04
CA ASN A 106 -22.53 9.10 22.08
C ASN A 106 -23.68 8.74 21.11
N VAL A 107 -23.48 8.98 19.82
CA VAL A 107 -24.48 8.72 18.76
C VAL A 107 -24.02 7.59 17.85
N LEU A 108 -24.93 6.67 17.51
CA LEU A 108 -24.68 5.74 16.41
C LEU A 108 -24.77 6.50 15.07
N ARG A 109 -23.61 6.62 14.42
CA ARG A 109 -23.42 7.37 13.17
C ARG A 109 -24.14 6.71 12.00
N PRO A 110 -24.72 7.49 11.07
CA PRO A 110 -25.50 6.95 9.96
C PRO A 110 -24.66 6.29 8.86
N TYR A 111 -23.40 6.71 8.67
CA TYR A 111 -22.50 6.15 7.66
C TYR A 111 -21.04 6.25 8.10
N THR A 112 -20.15 5.59 7.36
CA THR A 112 -18.69 5.77 7.41
C THR A 112 -18.23 5.77 5.95
N GLN A 113 -17.48 6.78 5.54
CA GLN A 113 -16.85 6.85 4.23
C GLN A 113 -15.34 6.97 4.44
N LEU A 114 -14.57 6.20 3.66
CA LEU A 114 -13.12 6.21 3.71
C LEU A 114 -12.58 6.43 2.29
N GLN A 115 -11.52 7.21 2.17
CA GLN A 115 -10.73 7.31 0.95
C GLN A 115 -9.55 6.34 1.07
N LEU A 116 -9.54 5.35 0.18
CA LEU A 116 -8.50 4.31 0.14
C LEU A 116 -7.49 4.66 -0.96
N SER A 117 -6.21 4.54 -0.65
CA SER A 117 -5.13 4.55 -1.62
C SER A 117 -4.53 3.15 -1.67
N MET A 118 -4.65 2.48 -2.81
CA MET A 118 -4.04 1.17 -3.05
C MET A 118 -2.88 1.35 -4.03
N ARG A 119 -1.65 1.18 -3.55
CA ARG A 119 -0.48 1.03 -4.43
C ARG A 119 -0.50 -0.37 -5.02
N ILE A 120 -0.15 -0.49 -6.29
CA ILE A 120 -0.02 -1.78 -6.98
C ILE A 120 1.39 -1.92 -7.59
N PRO A 121 1.94 -3.14 -7.68
CA PRO A 121 3.21 -3.40 -8.33
C PRO A 121 3.21 -2.99 -9.81
N ALA A 122 4.39 -2.67 -10.32
CA ALA A 122 4.59 -2.14 -11.67
C ALA A 122 4.03 -3.01 -12.82
N LEU A 123 3.94 -4.32 -12.62
CA LEU A 123 3.49 -5.28 -13.63
C LEU A 123 2.02 -5.69 -13.48
N VAL A 124 1.29 -5.10 -12.52
CA VAL A 124 -0.13 -5.36 -12.32
C VAL A 124 -0.96 -4.50 -13.26
N ASP A 125 -1.96 -5.14 -13.88
CA ASP A 125 -2.97 -4.45 -14.69
C ASP A 125 -3.89 -3.64 -13.76
N PRO A 126 -3.89 -2.29 -13.88
CA PRO A 126 -4.62 -1.44 -12.95
C PRO A 126 -6.13 -1.61 -13.07
N LYS A 127 -6.66 -2.00 -14.24
CA LYS A 127 -8.09 -2.22 -14.42
C LYS A 127 -8.53 -3.52 -13.76
N LYS A 128 -7.76 -4.61 -13.92
CA LYS A 128 -8.02 -5.86 -13.21
C LYS A 128 -7.94 -5.69 -11.69
N ALA A 129 -6.99 -4.88 -11.21
CA ALA A 129 -6.89 -4.56 -9.79
C ALA A 129 -8.13 -3.82 -9.27
N GLN A 130 -8.64 -2.83 -10.02
CA GLN A 130 -9.88 -2.15 -9.66
C GLN A 130 -11.09 -3.10 -9.63
N ASP A 131 -11.23 -3.96 -10.64
CA ASP A 131 -12.34 -4.91 -10.71
C ASP A 131 -12.29 -5.91 -9.54
N ALA A 132 -11.10 -6.37 -9.13
CA ALA A 132 -10.91 -7.23 -7.98
C ALA A 132 -11.28 -6.53 -6.65
N LEU A 133 -10.85 -5.27 -6.48
CA LEU A 133 -11.21 -4.45 -5.32
C LEU A 133 -12.72 -4.21 -5.24
N GLU A 134 -13.36 -3.87 -6.35
CA GLU A 134 -14.80 -3.64 -6.43
C GLU A 134 -15.57 -4.90 -6.00
N LYS A 135 -15.21 -6.04 -6.59
CA LYS A 135 -15.82 -7.32 -6.25
C LYS A 135 -15.66 -7.64 -4.76
N ALA A 136 -14.45 -7.56 -4.23
CA ALA A 136 -14.17 -7.90 -2.83
C ALA A 136 -14.97 -7.03 -1.83
N LEU A 137 -15.18 -5.75 -2.16
CA LEU A 137 -15.90 -4.81 -1.32
C LEU A 137 -17.44 -4.92 -1.43
N LEU A 138 -17.96 -5.24 -2.62
CA LEU A 138 -19.40 -5.24 -2.89
C LEU A 138 -20.08 -6.61 -2.74
N GLU A 139 -19.33 -7.70 -2.89
CA GLU A 139 -19.88 -9.05 -2.84
C GLU A 139 -20.34 -9.41 -1.41
N ASN A 140 -21.58 -9.87 -1.24
CA ASN A 140 -22.14 -10.33 0.04
C ASN A 140 -21.87 -9.36 1.22
N PRO A 141 -22.39 -8.13 1.19
CA PRO A 141 -22.09 -7.13 2.21
C PRO A 141 -22.58 -7.58 3.59
N PRO A 142 -21.79 -7.41 4.67
CA PRO A 142 -22.20 -7.80 6.01
C PRO A 142 -23.53 -7.16 6.40
N TYR A 143 -24.46 -7.96 6.95
CA TYR A 143 -25.80 -7.51 7.35
C TYR A 143 -26.64 -6.91 6.22
N ASN A 144 -26.33 -7.25 4.95
CA ASN A 144 -26.95 -6.65 3.77
C ASN A 144 -26.84 -5.12 3.76
N ALA A 145 -25.75 -4.58 4.33
CA ALA A 145 -25.51 -3.14 4.36
C ALA A 145 -25.41 -2.56 2.95
N ARG A 146 -25.84 -1.30 2.79
CA ARG A 146 -25.61 -0.56 1.55
C ARG A 146 -24.14 -0.14 1.49
N VAL A 147 -23.41 -0.69 0.51
CA VAL A 147 -22.01 -0.38 0.23
C VAL A 147 -21.91 0.20 -1.17
N THR A 148 -21.15 1.28 -1.32
CA THR A 148 -20.84 1.91 -2.61
C THR A 148 -19.35 2.17 -2.67
N VAL A 149 -18.75 1.95 -3.84
CA VAL A 149 -17.33 2.20 -4.10
C VAL A 149 -17.25 3.08 -5.35
N HIS A 150 -16.34 4.06 -5.32
CA HIS A 150 -16.06 4.93 -6.45
C HIS A 150 -14.56 4.90 -6.69
N PHE A 151 -14.16 4.67 -7.95
CA PHE A 151 -12.76 4.66 -8.35
C PHE A 151 -12.45 5.93 -9.15
N GLU A 152 -11.25 6.45 -8.93
CA GLU A 152 -10.62 7.39 -9.85
C GLU A 152 -9.99 6.64 -11.04
N GLU A 153 -9.35 7.38 -11.93
CA GLU A 153 -8.65 6.80 -13.08
C GLU A 153 -7.56 5.83 -12.62
N ALA A 154 -7.53 4.65 -13.21
CA ALA A 154 -6.58 3.60 -12.88
C ALA A 154 -5.20 3.96 -13.47
N ALA A 155 -4.18 4.09 -12.62
CA ALA A 155 -2.83 4.41 -13.06
C ALA A 155 -1.96 3.15 -13.07
N ALA A 156 -1.33 2.86 -14.21
CA ALA A 156 -0.35 1.78 -14.33
C ALA A 156 0.98 2.18 -13.67
N GLY A 157 1.69 1.20 -13.12
CA GLY A 157 3.09 1.35 -12.78
C GLY A 157 4.00 1.16 -13.99
N TRP A 158 5.31 1.22 -13.77
CA TRP A 158 6.31 1.01 -14.81
C TRP A 158 7.51 0.24 -14.27
N ASN A 159 7.99 -0.70 -15.07
CA ASN A 159 9.21 -1.43 -14.79
C ASN A 159 10.19 -1.20 -15.94
N ALA A 160 11.37 -0.66 -15.64
CA ALA A 160 12.42 -0.60 -16.65
C ALA A 160 12.80 -2.02 -17.10
N PRO A 161 13.20 -2.23 -18.37
CA PRO A 161 13.84 -3.48 -18.75
C PRO A 161 15.12 -3.72 -17.94
N GLU A 162 15.62 -4.95 -17.97
CA GLU A 162 16.95 -5.24 -17.42
C GLU A 162 18.00 -4.36 -18.10
N THR A 163 18.90 -3.77 -17.31
CA THR A 163 19.82 -2.75 -17.81
C THR A 163 20.91 -3.39 -18.64
N GLU A 164 21.01 -3.00 -19.90
CA GLU A 164 22.07 -3.41 -20.81
C GLU A 164 23.48 -3.04 -20.28
N GLU A 165 24.48 -3.89 -20.57
CA GLU A 165 25.84 -3.76 -20.04
C GLU A 165 26.48 -2.39 -20.36
N TRP A 166 26.28 -1.87 -21.57
CA TRP A 166 26.85 -0.57 -21.97
C TRP A 166 26.30 0.58 -21.13
N LEU A 167 25.01 0.53 -20.76
CA LEU A 167 24.36 1.56 -19.96
C LEU A 167 24.78 1.42 -18.50
N SER A 168 24.82 0.20 -17.98
CA SER A 168 25.34 -0.10 -16.64
C SER A 168 26.78 0.41 -16.46
N GLY A 169 27.66 0.14 -17.44
CA GLY A 169 29.03 0.64 -17.45
C GLY A 169 29.13 2.17 -17.51
N ALA A 170 28.28 2.82 -18.32
CA ALA A 170 28.23 4.27 -18.40
C ALA A 170 27.77 4.93 -17.09
N MET A 171 26.70 4.40 -16.46
CA MET A 171 26.20 4.87 -15.17
C MET A 171 27.26 4.71 -14.08
N ASN A 172 27.93 3.56 -14.04
CA ASN A 172 28.97 3.31 -13.04
C ASN A 172 30.18 4.23 -13.24
N ASN A 173 30.65 4.41 -14.48
CA ASN A 173 31.76 5.33 -14.78
C ASN A 173 31.43 6.76 -14.34
N ALA A 174 30.22 7.24 -14.63
CA ALA A 174 29.78 8.56 -14.21
C ALA A 174 29.74 8.68 -12.67
N SER A 175 29.18 7.68 -11.97
CA SER A 175 29.12 7.68 -10.51
C SER A 175 30.51 7.72 -9.88
N GLU A 176 31.42 6.88 -10.34
CA GLU A 176 32.81 6.85 -9.86
C GLU A 176 33.54 8.18 -10.14
N THR A 177 33.33 8.78 -11.30
CA THR A 177 33.97 10.04 -11.68
C THR A 177 33.54 11.21 -10.77
N TYR A 178 32.24 11.32 -10.46
CA TYR A 178 31.69 12.49 -9.78
C TYR A 178 31.43 12.29 -8.28
N PHE A 179 31.16 11.05 -7.85
CA PHE A 179 30.82 10.70 -6.47
C PHE A 179 31.84 9.76 -5.83
N ARG A 180 32.77 9.17 -6.61
CA ARG A 180 33.80 8.22 -6.13
C ARG A 180 33.20 6.96 -5.50
N GLU A 181 32.00 6.61 -5.93
CA GLU A 181 31.25 5.44 -5.49
C GLU A 181 30.52 4.82 -6.67
N SER A 182 30.33 3.50 -6.63
CA SER A 182 29.65 2.76 -7.69
C SER A 182 28.15 3.10 -7.76
N SER A 183 27.56 3.06 -8.95
CA SER A 183 26.12 3.30 -9.12
C SER A 183 25.27 2.17 -8.52
N CYS A 184 24.08 2.53 -8.04
CA CYS A 184 23.08 1.59 -7.53
C CYS A 184 21.71 1.85 -8.18
N SER A 185 20.92 0.79 -8.33
CA SER A 185 19.52 0.86 -8.71
C SER A 185 18.64 0.92 -7.46
N LEU A 186 17.52 1.65 -7.53
CA LEU A 186 16.45 1.60 -6.54
C LEU A 186 15.08 1.59 -7.24
N GLY A 187 14.08 1.01 -6.59
CA GLY A 187 12.68 1.17 -6.98
C GLY A 187 12.05 2.39 -6.29
N GLU A 188 10.98 2.91 -6.86
CA GLU A 188 10.18 4.01 -6.30
C GLU A 188 8.74 3.51 -6.09
N GLY A 189 8.18 3.77 -4.90
CA GLY A 189 6.81 3.38 -4.53
C GLY A 189 5.75 4.38 -4.97
N GLY A 190 6.18 5.55 -5.44
CA GLY A 190 5.34 6.54 -6.10
C GLY A 190 4.76 6.08 -7.44
N THR A 191 3.89 6.92 -8.01
CA THR A 191 3.35 6.73 -9.36
C THR A 191 3.59 8.02 -10.12
N ILE A 192 4.22 7.91 -11.29
CA ILE A 192 4.40 9.00 -12.24
C ILE A 192 3.61 8.58 -13.48
N PRO A 193 2.35 9.04 -13.64
CA PRO A 193 1.54 8.67 -14.80
C PRO A 193 2.21 9.16 -16.09
N PHE A 194 2.18 8.32 -17.13
CA PHE A 194 2.62 8.65 -18.49
C PHE A 194 1.41 8.97 -19.39
#